data_AF-A0A7V4TGG6-F1
#
_entry.id   AF-A0A7V4TGG6-F1
#
_cell.length_a   1.000
_cell.length_b   1.000
_cell.length_c   1.000
_cell.angle_alpha   90.00
_cell.angle_beta   90.00
_cell.angle_gamma   90.00
#
_symmetry.space_group_name_H-M   'P 1'
#
loop_
_entity.id
_entity.type
_entity.pdbx_description
1 polymer ?
#
loop_
_entity_poly.entity_id
_entity_poly.type
_entity_poly.pdbx_seq_one_letter_code
_entity_poly.pdbx_strand_id
1 'polypeptide(L)'
;MRRTVAVFIALMLLALLLSGCRIGVGIGVEVRLGYVTFQSVDERISGPFFLDGKRMGDLPPLGAIRCLVTLDFPHEVRVVSASCPGGVCVFVFPPPFQPGEVIPLSLTGRP
;
A
#
# COMPACT_ATOMS: atom_id res chain seq x y z
N MET A 1 -57.14 -7.82 8.60
CA MET A 1 -56.34 -8.35 7.47
C MET A 1 -55.43 -7.32 6.80
N ARG A 2 -55.86 -6.09 6.49
CA ARG A 2 -54.97 -5.10 5.83
C ARG A 2 -53.80 -4.60 6.71
N ARG A 3 -54.02 -4.43 8.01
CA ARG A 3 -52.98 -4.00 8.97
C ARG A 3 -51.89 -5.04 9.18
N THR A 4 -52.25 -6.33 9.23
CA THR A 4 -51.30 -7.44 9.39
C THR A 4 -50.41 -7.61 8.16
N VAL A 5 -50.95 -7.41 6.96
CA VAL A 5 -50.17 -7.45 5.70
C VAL A 5 -49.17 -6.29 5.64
N ALA A 6 -49.57 -5.08 6.03
CA ALA A 6 -48.67 -3.92 6.06
C ALA A 6 -47.49 -4.10 7.03
N VAL A 7 -47.74 -4.69 8.19
CA VAL A 7 -46.69 -4.99 9.18
C VAL A 7 -45.70 -6.02 8.65
N PHE A 8 -46.18 -7.07 7.97
CA PHE A 8 -45.31 -8.07 7.34
C PHE A 8 -44.42 -7.48 6.24
N ILE A 9 -44.98 -6.59 5.40
CA ILE A 9 -44.21 -5.91 4.35
C ILE A 9 -43.16 -5.00 4.96
N ALA A 10 -43.51 -4.24 6.00
CA ALA A 10 -42.57 -3.36 6.70
C ALA A 10 -41.42 -4.15 7.37
N LEU A 11 -41.73 -5.30 7.99
CA LEU A 11 -40.74 -6.19 8.58
C LEU A 11 -39.79 -6.80 7.54
N MET A 12 -40.31 -7.21 6.37
CA MET A 12 -39.48 -7.72 5.28
C MET A 12 -38.52 -6.64 4.73
N LEU A 13 -39.01 -5.42 4.54
CA LEU A 13 -38.19 -4.31 4.07
C LEU A 13 -37.12 -3.93 5.10
N LEU A 14 -37.47 -3.91 6.39
CA LEU A 14 -36.54 -3.65 7.47
C LEU A 14 -35.46 -4.74 7.56
N ALA A 15 -35.83 -6.01 7.38
CA ALA A 15 -34.87 -7.12 7.32
C ALA A 15 -33.93 -7.01 6.12
N LEU A 16 -34.41 -6.58 4.94
CA LEU A 16 -33.56 -6.32 3.78
C LEU A 16 -32.56 -5.18 4.04
N LEU A 17 -33.02 -4.08 4.65
CA LEU A 17 -32.18 -2.93 5.00
C LEU A 17 -31.12 -3.30 6.06
N LEU A 18 -31.49 -4.10 7.07
CA LEU A 18 -30.60 -4.56 8.13
C LEU A 18 -29.63 -5.65 7.67
N SER A 19 -30.02 -6.45 6.66
CA SER A 19 -29.16 -7.52 6.13
C SER A 19 -27.91 -7.02 5.43
N GLY A 20 -27.75 -5.69 5.28
CA GLY A 20 -26.60 -5.09 4.64
C GLY A 20 -26.56 -5.56 3.20
N CYS A 21 -27.22 -4.83 2.31
CA CYS A 21 -27.28 -5.08 0.88
C CYS A 21 -25.86 -5.27 0.30
N ARG A 22 -25.31 -6.49 0.41
CA ARG A 22 -24.12 -6.94 -0.32
C ARG A 22 -24.62 -7.40 -1.68
N ILE A 23 -25.16 -6.45 -2.45
CA ILE A 23 -25.17 -6.57 -3.90
C ILE A 23 -23.73 -6.31 -4.33
N GLY A 24 -22.91 -7.34 -4.18
CA GLY A 24 -21.51 -7.35 -4.57
C GLY A 24 -21.27 -8.58 -5.42
N VAL A 25 -21.77 -8.57 -6.66
CA VAL A 25 -21.18 -9.39 -7.72
C VAL A 25 -19.80 -8.78 -7.98
N GLY A 26 -18.78 -9.39 -7.41
CA GLY A 26 -17.41 -8.96 -7.62
C GLY A 26 -16.49 -9.88 -6.84
N ILE A 27 -15.53 -10.49 -7.53
CA ILE A 27 -14.38 -11.14 -6.92
C ILE A 27 -13.68 -10.05 -6.10
N GLY A 28 -14.00 -9.97 -4.81
CA GLY A 28 -13.45 -8.97 -3.92
C GLY A 28 -12.01 -9.34 -3.61
N VAL A 29 -11.06 -8.87 -4.42
CA VAL A 29 -9.67 -8.83 -4.01
C VAL A 29 -9.60 -7.74 -2.94
N GLU A 30 -9.53 -8.16 -1.68
CA GLU A 30 -9.34 -7.26 -0.55
C GLU A 30 -7.92 -6.70 -0.63
N VAL A 31 -7.77 -5.50 -1.18
CA VAL A 31 -6.46 -4.82 -1.27
C VAL A 31 -6.18 -4.14 0.06
N ARG A 32 -5.14 -4.58 0.77
CA ARG A 32 -4.73 -3.95 2.03
C ARG A 32 -3.79 -2.80 1.74
N LEU A 33 -4.08 -1.64 2.32
CA LEU A 33 -3.24 -0.45 2.26
C LEU A 33 -2.56 -0.23 3.61
N GLY A 34 -1.31 0.22 3.59
CA GLY A 34 -0.59 0.56 4.81
C GLY A 34 0.60 1.47 4.55
N TYR A 35 1.04 2.16 5.58
CA TYR A 35 2.25 2.97 5.49
C TYR A 35 3.49 2.11 5.70
N VAL A 36 4.45 2.20 4.80
CA VAL A 36 5.76 1.56 4.89
C VAL A 36 6.84 2.64 4.82
N THR A 37 7.92 2.46 5.55
CA THR A 37 9.04 3.40 5.62
C THR A 37 10.24 2.80 4.91
N PHE A 38 10.71 3.44 3.84
CA PHE A 38 11.94 3.06 3.16
C PHE A 38 13.08 3.86 3.75
N GLN A 39 14.06 3.17 4.34
CA GLN A 39 15.18 3.78 5.04
C GLN A 39 16.48 3.52 4.29
N SER A 40 17.20 4.58 3.93
CA SER A 40 18.56 4.48 3.43
C SER A 40 19.49 4.02 4.56
N VAL A 41 20.22 2.92 4.36
CA VAL A 41 21.29 2.48 5.27
C VAL A 41 22.69 2.68 4.67
N ASP A 42 22.77 3.27 3.49
CA ASP A 42 24.02 3.56 2.77
C ASP A 42 23.99 5.04 2.35
N GLU A 43 25.03 5.81 2.69
CA GLU A 43 25.15 7.23 2.32
C GLU A 43 25.06 7.46 0.80
N ARG A 44 25.36 6.43 0.00
CA ARG A 44 25.28 6.50 -1.47
C ARG A 44 23.85 6.39 -1.99
N ILE A 45 22.89 5.94 -1.18
CA ILE A 45 21.47 5.87 -1.54
C ILE A 45 20.77 7.15 -1.04
N SER A 46 20.76 8.16 -1.90
CA SER A 46 20.12 9.46 -1.65
C SER A 46 19.71 10.13 -2.94
N GLY A 47 18.74 11.05 -2.89
CA GLY A 47 18.28 11.82 -4.04
C GLY A 47 16.81 11.51 -4.40
N PRO A 48 16.37 11.88 -5.61
CA PRO A 48 14.99 11.69 -6.04
C PRO A 48 14.51 10.24 -5.88
N PHE A 49 13.46 10.07 -5.09
CA PHE A 49 12.86 8.78 -4.74
C PHE A 49 11.55 8.57 -5.49
N PHE A 50 11.46 7.41 -6.15
CA PHE A 50 10.30 6.97 -6.88
C PHE A 50 9.82 5.62 -6.34
N LEU A 51 8.51 5.48 -6.16
CA LEU A 51 7.84 4.25 -5.79
C LEU A 51 6.84 3.91 -6.90
N ASP A 52 6.98 2.74 -7.50
CA ASP A 52 6.16 2.26 -8.62
C ASP A 52 6.05 3.29 -9.77
N GLY A 53 7.17 3.94 -10.07
CA GLY A 53 7.25 4.99 -11.09
C GLY A 53 6.74 6.37 -10.66
N LYS A 54 6.14 6.52 -9.47
CA LYS A 54 5.67 7.82 -8.94
C LYS A 54 6.73 8.45 -8.06
N ARG A 55 7.08 9.73 -8.31
CA ARG A 55 7.98 10.50 -7.44
C ARG A 55 7.30 10.77 -6.09
N MET A 56 7.95 10.38 -4.99
CA MET A 56 7.44 10.60 -3.64
C MET A 56 8.15 11.76 -2.92
N GLY A 57 9.36 12.08 -3.34
CA GLY A 57 10.17 13.14 -2.73
C GLY A 57 11.66 12.91 -3.01
N ASP A 58 12.50 13.52 -2.18
CA ASP A 58 13.95 13.31 -2.21
C ASP A 58 14.36 12.61 -0.91
N LEU A 59 15.06 11.47 -1.02
CA LEU A 59 15.54 10.69 0.09
C LEU A 59 16.87 11.29 0.59
N PRO A 60 16.95 11.77 1.84
CA PRO A 60 18.21 12.25 2.38
C PRO A 60 19.21 11.09 2.57
N PRO A 61 20.53 11.36 2.56
CA PRO A 61 21.54 10.37 2.95
C PRO A 61 21.26 9.83 4.35
N LEU A 62 21.27 8.50 4.51
CA LEU A 62 20.91 7.79 5.76
C LEU A 62 19.52 8.17 6.32
N GLY A 63 18.67 8.75 5.47
CA GLY A 63 17.32 9.20 5.81
C GLY A 63 16.26 8.15 5.53
N ALA A 64 15.00 8.53 5.73
CA ALA A 64 13.87 7.67 5.46
C ALA A 64 12.69 8.43 4.82
N ILE A 65 11.92 7.74 4.00
CA ILE A 65 10.66 8.24 3.43
C ILE A 65 9.55 7.26 3.75
N ARG A 66 8.44 7.79 4.27
CA ARG A 66 7.22 7.03 4.55
C ARG A 66 6.24 7.16 3.39
N CYS A 67 5.78 6.03 2.87
CA CYS A 67 4.85 5.95 1.74
C CYS A 67 3.61 5.12 2.09
N LEU A 68 2.45 5.50 1.55
CA LEU A 68 1.25 4.65 1.58
C LEU A 68 1.31 3.70 0.38
N VAL A 69 1.27 2.39 0.64
CA VAL A 69 1.48 1.35 -0.37
C VAL A 69 0.44 0.24 -0.24
N THR A 70 0.34 -0.61 -1.26
CA THR A 70 -0.51 -1.81 -1.25
C THR A 70 0.26 -3.00 -0.71
N LEU A 71 -0.10 -3.48 0.49
CA LEU A 71 0.72 -4.42 1.23
C LEU A 71 0.84 -5.81 0.58
N ASP A 72 -0.09 -6.14 -0.33
CA ASP A 72 -0.20 -7.47 -0.92
C ASP A 72 0.43 -7.58 -2.33
N PHE A 73 1.04 -6.50 -2.84
CA PHE A 73 1.65 -6.46 -4.18
C PHE A 73 3.14 -6.10 -4.11
N PRO A 74 3.95 -6.55 -5.09
CA PRO A 74 5.35 -6.16 -5.17
C PRO A 74 5.50 -4.66 -5.46
N HIS A 75 6.52 -4.05 -4.87
CA HIS A 75 6.81 -2.64 -5.03
C HIS A 75 8.22 -2.42 -5.59
N GLU A 76 8.32 -1.55 -6.58
CA GLU A 76 9.60 -1.12 -7.15
C GLU A 76 9.98 0.25 -6.60
N VAL A 77 11.17 0.33 -6.01
CA VAL A 77 11.75 1.57 -5.50
C VAL A 77 12.93 1.96 -6.37
N ARG A 78 12.93 3.20 -6.86
CA ARG A 78 14.06 3.78 -7.58
C ARG A 78 14.57 5.01 -6.86
N VAL A 79 15.88 5.10 -6.68
CA VAL A 79 16.56 6.28 -6.14
C VAL A 79 17.57 6.75 -7.17
N VAL A 80 17.36 7.95 -7.72
CA VAL A 80 18.30 8.56 -8.67
C VAL A 80 19.42 9.20 -7.85
N SER A 81 20.57 8.54 -7.78
CA SER A 81 21.71 8.98 -6.97
C SER A 81 22.93 9.12 -7.86
N ALA A 82 23.53 10.31 -7.87
CA ALA A 82 24.82 10.53 -8.52
C ALA A 82 25.96 9.75 -7.83
N SER A 83 25.74 9.34 -6.57
CA SER A 83 26.72 8.61 -5.75
C SER A 83 26.64 7.09 -5.94
N CYS A 84 25.63 6.58 -6.67
CA CYS A 84 25.49 5.17 -7.03
C CYS A 84 26.24 4.87 -8.35
N PRO A 85 26.95 3.73 -8.48
CA PRO A 85 27.47 3.27 -9.77
C PRO A 85 26.31 3.02 -10.75
N GLY A 86 26.20 3.81 -11.82
CA GLY A 86 25.09 3.72 -12.79
C GLY A 86 23.95 4.73 -12.58
N GLY A 87 24.08 5.69 -11.66
CA GLY A 87 23.22 6.89 -11.57
C GLY A 87 21.79 6.65 -11.05
N VAL A 88 21.33 5.41 -11.01
CA VAL A 88 20.02 5.01 -10.48
C VAL A 88 20.16 3.69 -9.74
N CYS A 89 19.71 3.68 -8.49
CA CYS A 89 19.62 2.51 -7.64
C CYS A 89 18.18 1.98 -7.66
N VAL A 90 17.98 0.73 -8.07
CA VAL A 90 16.65 0.09 -8.24
C VAL A 90 16.51 -1.11 -7.32
N PHE A 91 15.41 -1.17 -6.57
CA PHE A 91 15.07 -2.24 -5.65
C PHE A 91 13.66 -2.74 -5.94
N VAL A 92 13.45 -4.05 -5.83
CA VAL A 92 12.12 -4.67 -5.96
C VAL A 92 11.87 -5.47 -4.70
N PHE A 93 10.82 -5.10 -3.98
CA PHE A 93 10.43 -5.74 -2.74
C PHE A 93 9.19 -6.61 -2.96
N PRO A 94 9.28 -7.93 -2.72
CA PRO A 94 8.12 -8.81 -2.84
C PRO A 94 7.17 -8.63 -1.63
N PRO A 95 5.86 -8.86 -1.80
CA PRO A 95 4.91 -8.90 -0.70
C PRO A 95 5.09 -10.18 0.15
N PRO A 96 4.44 -10.28 1.33
CA PRO A 96 3.56 -9.29 1.94
C PRO A 96 4.29 -8.30 2.85
N PHE A 97 3.85 -7.05 2.83
CA PHE A 97 4.32 -6.00 3.73
C PHE A 97 3.49 -5.95 5.02
N GLN A 98 4.11 -5.46 6.09
CA GLN A 98 3.42 -5.13 7.33
C GLN A 98 3.13 -3.62 7.43
N PRO A 99 1.96 -3.21 7.94
CA PRO A 99 1.72 -1.80 8.25
C PRO A 99 2.74 -1.29 9.28
N GLY A 100 3.43 -0.20 8.95
CA GLY A 100 4.47 0.40 9.78
C GLY A 100 5.85 -0.22 9.60
N GLU A 101 6.02 -1.16 8.68
CA GLU A 101 7.30 -1.79 8.38
C GLU A 101 8.36 -0.77 7.94
N VAL A 102 9.60 -1.03 8.35
CA VAL A 102 10.78 -0.26 7.93
C VAL A 102 11.63 -1.15 7.04
N ILE A 103 11.75 -0.77 5.77
CA ILE A 103 12.50 -1.51 4.77
C ILE A 103 13.85 -0.83 4.56
N PRO A 104 14.97 -1.52 4.85
CA PRO A 104 16.29 -0.98 4.60
C PRO A 104 16.61 -1.02 3.09
N LEU A 105 17.08 0.11 2.56
CA LEU A 105 17.65 0.23 1.23
C LEU A 105 19.18 0.12 1.35
N SER A 106 19.75 -0.96 0.82
CA SER A 106 21.18 -1.26 0.92
C SER A 106 21.74 -1.73 -0.42
N LEU A 107 22.88 -1.19 -0.83
CA LEU A 107 23.59 -1.62 -2.04
C LEU A 107 24.26 -2.98 -1.89
N THR A 108 24.58 -3.38 -0.66
CA THR A 108 25.26 -4.64 -0.36
C THR A 108 24.32 -5.85 -0.34
N GLY A 109 23.03 -5.65 -0.62
CA GLY A 109 22.07 -6.73 -0.81
C GLY A 109 22.05 -7.72 0.35
N ARG A 110 21.45 -7.33 1.47
CA ARG A 110 20.86 -8.33 2.37
C ARG A 110 19.57 -7.77 3.00
N PRO A 111 18.46 -8.52 2.94
CA PRO A 111 17.34 -8.30 3.86
C PRO A 111 17.80 -8.50 5.32
#